data_AF-A0A9D7TPV0-F1
#
_entry.id   AF-A0A9D7TPV0-F1
#
_cell.length_a   1.000
_cell.length_b   1.000
_cell.length_c   1.000
_cell.angle_alpha   90.00
_cell.angle_beta   90.00
_cell.angle_gamma   90.00
#
_symmetry.space_group_name_H-M   'P 1'
#
loop_
_entity.id
_entity.type
_entity.pdbx_description
1 polymer ?
#
loop_
_entity_poly.entity_id
_entity_poly.type
_entity_poly.pdbx_seq_one_letter_code
_entity_poly.pdbx_strand_id
1 'polypeptide(L)'
;MGKLNFEKLYNQWIINSVNKTFAEEVLVYNIDNSIVGFVTLGIKTSIGQIGIMSVDSQYRGIGIGRALITAAERWFSIHNYSGIQVITQGDNTAACRLYERCGFSKGNVEYFYHVWKK
;
A
#
# COMPACT_ATOMS: atom_id res chain seq x y z
N MET A 1 -22.17 11.14 -9.53
CA MET A 1 -21.24 12.06 -8.82
C MET A 1 -20.18 11.33 -7.98
N GLY A 2 -20.51 10.28 -7.21
CA GLY A 2 -19.52 9.62 -6.31
C GLY A 2 -18.31 8.96 -6.99
N LYS A 3 -18.49 8.26 -8.11
CA LYS A 3 -17.41 7.51 -8.79
C LYS A 3 -16.30 8.41 -9.36
N LEU A 4 -16.68 9.55 -9.95
CA LEU A 4 -15.75 10.51 -10.54
C LEU A 4 -14.84 11.18 -9.48
N ASN A 5 -15.35 11.38 -8.27
CA ASN A 5 -14.59 11.97 -7.17
C ASN A 5 -13.60 10.97 -6.57
N PHE A 6 -13.96 9.67 -6.53
CA PHE A 6 -13.06 8.60 -6.10
C PHE A 6 -11.86 8.47 -7.04
N GLU A 7 -12.09 8.37 -8.35
CA GLU A 7 -11.00 8.26 -9.33
C GLU A 7 -10.05 9.46 -9.26
N LYS A 8 -10.59 10.68 -9.14
CA LYS A 8 -9.79 11.89 -8.94
C LYS A 8 -8.91 11.83 -7.68
N LEU A 9 -9.45 11.34 -6.57
CA LEU A 9 -8.70 11.20 -5.32
C LEU A 9 -7.50 10.26 -5.49
N TYR A 10 -7.70 9.06 -6.05
CA TYR A 10 -6.62 8.10 -6.23
C TYR A 10 -5.61 8.53 -7.28
N ASN A 11 -6.06 9.18 -8.36
CA ASN A 11 -5.16 9.78 -9.35
C ASN A 11 -4.28 10.85 -8.72
N GLN A 12 -4.85 11.75 -7.93
CA GLN A 12 -4.07 12.78 -7.25
C GLN A 12 -3.10 12.16 -6.24
N TRP A 13 -3.52 11.10 -5.54
CA TRP A 13 -2.67 10.40 -4.59
C TRP A 13 -1.43 9.82 -5.29
N ILE A 14 -1.62 9.04 -6.37
CA ILE A 14 -0.47 8.43 -7.05
C ILE A 14 0.44 9.48 -7.69
N ILE A 15 -0.13 10.57 -8.25
CA ILE A 15 0.66 11.70 -8.76
C ILE A 15 1.50 12.32 -7.63
N ASN A 16 0.91 12.57 -6.46
CA ASN A 16 1.63 13.12 -5.32
C ASN A 16 2.68 12.15 -4.76
N SER A 17 2.44 10.84 -4.82
CA SER A 17 3.42 9.83 -4.44
C SER A 17 4.60 9.81 -5.40
N VAL A 18 4.36 9.84 -6.72
CA VAL A 18 5.42 9.88 -7.74
C VAL A 18 6.21 11.19 -7.67
N ASN A 19 5.55 12.32 -7.39
CA ASN A 19 6.18 13.63 -7.18
C ASN A 19 6.87 13.77 -5.81
N LYS A 20 6.98 12.67 -5.05
CA LYS A 20 7.62 12.62 -3.72
C LYS A 20 7.04 13.58 -2.68
N THR A 21 5.75 13.93 -2.84
CA THR A 21 5.03 14.78 -1.87
C THR A 21 4.41 13.93 -0.76
N PHE A 22 3.93 12.72 -1.08
CA PHE A 22 3.28 11.80 -0.13
C PHE A 22 4.07 10.51 0.13
N ALA A 23 5.08 10.23 -0.69
CA ALA A 23 5.90 9.02 -0.60
C ALA A 23 7.37 9.41 -0.81
N GLU A 24 8.28 8.70 -0.16
CA GLU A 24 9.72 8.79 -0.44
C GLU A 24 10.05 8.09 -1.77
N GLU A 25 9.33 7.00 -2.06
CA GLU A 25 9.54 6.22 -3.28
C GLU A 25 8.28 5.47 -3.74
N VAL A 26 8.22 5.17 -5.04
CA VAL A 26 7.20 4.30 -5.63
C VAL A 26 7.90 3.15 -6.37
N LEU A 27 7.67 1.92 -5.89
CA LEU A 27 8.20 0.73 -6.54
C LEU A 27 7.13 0.12 -7.44
N VAL A 28 7.55 -0.41 -8.59
CA VAL A 28 6.67 -1.05 -9.58
C VAL A 28 7.12 -2.46 -9.89
N TYR A 29 6.16 -3.33 -10.20
CA TYR A 29 6.40 -4.65 -10.77
C TYR A 29 6.08 -4.61 -12.26
N ASN A 30 7.07 -4.92 -13.09
CA ASN A 30 6.95 -4.86 -14.56
C ASN A 30 6.97 -6.27 -15.15
N ILE A 31 6.06 -6.55 -16.08
CA ILE A 31 6.06 -7.74 -16.94
C ILE A 31 5.94 -7.25 -18.38
N ASP A 32 6.87 -7.66 -19.25
CA ASP A 32 6.85 -7.33 -20.69
C ASP A 32 6.57 -5.84 -20.97
N ASN A 33 7.29 -4.96 -20.28
CA ASN A 33 7.17 -3.51 -20.36
C ASN A 33 5.86 -2.92 -19.80
N SER A 34 5.01 -3.72 -19.17
CA SER A 34 3.75 -3.30 -18.56
C SER A 34 3.86 -3.26 -17.03
N ILE A 35 3.43 -2.16 -16.41
CA ILE A 35 3.33 -2.07 -14.94
C ILE A 35 2.08 -2.83 -14.49
N VAL A 36 2.28 -3.94 -13.80
CA VAL A 36 1.20 -4.83 -13.33
C VAL A 36 1.00 -4.78 -11.81
N GLY A 37 1.80 -3.99 -11.12
CA GLY A 37 1.63 -3.73 -9.69
C GLY A 37 2.55 -2.62 -9.21
N PHE A 38 2.20 -2.01 -8.08
CA PHE A 38 3.00 -0.98 -7.46
C PHE A 38 2.81 -0.94 -5.94
N VAL A 39 3.75 -0.30 -5.25
CA VAL A 39 3.68 0.03 -3.83
C VAL A 39 4.30 1.40 -3.58
N THR A 40 3.64 2.25 -2.79
CA THR A 40 4.16 3.56 -2.36
C THR A 40 4.76 3.45 -0.97
N LEU A 41 5.96 4.00 -0.78
CA LEU A 41 6.74 3.93 0.44
C LEU A 41 6.87 5.33 1.03
N GLY A 42 6.44 5.54 2.26
CA GLY A 42 6.56 6.81 2.98
C GLY A 42 7.16 6.62 4.37
N ILE A 43 7.13 7.68 5.19
CA ILE A 43 7.62 7.68 6.56
C ILE A 43 6.55 8.24 7.48
N LYS A 44 6.39 7.63 8.65
CA LYS A 44 5.62 8.22 9.74
C LYS A 44 6.33 7.95 11.07
N THR A 45 6.67 9.03 11.77
CA THR A 45 7.31 8.95 13.10
C THR A 45 8.54 8.03 13.12
N SER A 46 9.40 8.16 12.09
CA SER A 46 10.62 7.35 11.90
C SER A 46 10.41 5.86 11.59
N ILE A 47 9.17 5.43 11.35
CA ILE A 47 8.83 4.08 10.89
C ILE A 47 8.45 4.15 9.41
N GLY A 48 8.93 3.19 8.61
CA GLY A 48 8.54 3.06 7.21
C GLY A 48 7.05 2.78 7.08
N GLN A 49 6.37 3.46 6.17
CA GLN A 49 4.93 3.31 5.95
C GLN A 49 4.64 2.85 4.53
N ILE A 50 3.93 1.74 4.40
CA ILE A 50 3.31 1.36 3.13
C ILE A 50 2.00 2.14 3.00
N GLY A 51 1.90 2.94 1.94
CA GLY A 51 0.72 3.74 1.61
C GLY A 51 -0.30 2.95 0.77
N ILE A 52 -0.29 3.17 -0.54
CA ILE A 52 -1.10 2.43 -1.51
C ILE A 52 -0.26 1.30 -2.10
N MET A 53 -0.87 0.12 -2.19
CA MET A 53 -0.36 -1.01 -2.95
C MET A 53 -1.48 -1.59 -3.80
N SER A 54 -1.17 -1.95 -5.03
CA SER A 54 -2.12 -2.63 -5.90
C SER A 54 -1.41 -3.60 -6.83
N VAL A 55 -2.12 -4.67 -7.19
CA VAL A 55 -1.73 -5.63 -8.23
C VAL A 55 -2.90 -5.73 -9.20
N ASP A 56 -2.62 -5.62 -10.48
CA ASP A 56 -3.58 -5.83 -11.56
C ASP A 56 -4.32 -7.15 -11.34
N SER A 57 -5.65 -7.12 -11.43
CA SER A 57 -6.51 -8.28 -11.22
C SER A 57 -6.13 -9.52 -12.02
N GLN A 58 -5.59 -9.33 -13.24
CA GLN A 58 -5.20 -10.44 -14.12
C GLN A 58 -3.91 -11.13 -13.64
N TYR A 59 -3.12 -10.47 -12.80
CA TYR A 59 -1.82 -10.93 -12.32
C TYR A 59 -1.82 -11.20 -10.80
N ARG A 60 -3.00 -11.39 -10.20
CA ARG A 60 -3.13 -11.79 -8.79
C ARG A 60 -2.89 -13.28 -8.62
N GLY A 61 -2.56 -13.69 -7.39
CA GLY A 61 -2.37 -15.10 -7.04
C GLY A 61 -1.01 -15.69 -7.44
N ILE A 62 -0.19 -14.98 -8.22
CA ILE A 62 1.13 -15.44 -8.69
C ILE A 62 2.32 -14.85 -7.90
N GLY A 63 2.06 -14.26 -6.73
CA GLY A 63 3.11 -13.81 -5.81
C GLY A 63 3.59 -12.36 -5.97
N ILE A 64 3.07 -11.57 -6.91
CA ILE A 64 3.48 -10.17 -7.13
C ILE A 64 3.36 -9.32 -5.86
N GLY A 65 2.24 -9.44 -5.12
CA GLY A 65 2.04 -8.69 -3.89
C GLY A 65 3.14 -8.98 -2.84
N ARG A 66 3.57 -10.23 -2.74
CA ARG A 66 4.68 -10.60 -1.84
C ARG A 66 6.00 -10.01 -2.33
N ALA A 67 6.26 -10.06 -3.64
CA ALA A 67 7.46 -9.46 -4.22
C ALA A 67 7.55 -7.95 -3.96
N LEU A 68 6.42 -7.23 -4.07
CA LEU A 68 6.34 -5.80 -3.76
C LEU A 68 6.62 -5.51 -2.28
N ILE A 69 6.08 -6.32 -1.36
CA ILE A 69 6.35 -6.18 0.08
C ILE A 69 7.81 -6.46 0.40
N THR A 70 8.39 -7.53 -0.15
CA THR A 70 9.82 -7.83 0.04
C THR A 70 10.72 -6.73 -0.52
N ALA A 71 10.35 -6.12 -1.65
CA ALA A 71 11.07 -4.97 -2.20
C ALA A 71 10.96 -3.74 -1.30
N ALA A 72 9.77 -3.48 -0.73
CA ALA A 72 9.55 -2.41 0.24
C ALA A 72 10.39 -2.61 1.51
N GLU A 73 10.42 -3.83 2.05
CA GLU A 73 11.24 -4.19 3.21
C GLU A 73 12.72 -3.92 2.98
N ARG A 74 13.22 -4.34 1.82
CA ARG A 74 14.61 -4.07 1.43
C ARG A 74 14.89 -2.58 1.29
N TRP A 75 13.97 -1.83 0.66
CA TRP A 75 14.12 -0.39 0.49
C TRP A 75 14.20 0.31 1.86
N PHE A 76 13.28 0.01 2.78
CA PHE A 76 13.31 0.59 4.13
C PHE A 76 14.55 0.19 4.92
N SER A 77 15.01 -1.06 4.81
CA SER A 77 16.24 -1.51 5.47
C SER A 77 17.48 -0.74 5.00
N ILE A 78 17.63 -0.53 3.68
CA ILE A 78 18.76 0.22 3.10
C ILE A 78 18.76 1.69 3.58
N HIS A 79 17.58 2.25 3.86
CA HIS A 79 17.42 3.62 4.32
C HIS A 79 17.36 3.75 5.85
N ASN A 80 17.75 2.71 6.60
CA ASN A 80 17.86 2.70 8.06
C ASN A 80 16.56 2.94 8.84
N TYR A 81 15.40 2.54 8.29
CA TYR A 81 14.16 2.53 9.08
C TYR A 81 14.14 1.33 10.03
N SER A 82 13.71 1.57 11.26
CA SER A 82 13.70 0.56 12.35
C SER A 82 12.53 -0.43 12.27
N GLY A 83 11.57 -0.19 11.38
CA GLY A 83 10.39 -1.02 11.21
C GLY A 83 9.50 -0.52 10.08
N ILE A 84 8.45 -1.29 9.80
CA ILE A 84 7.51 -1.03 8.71
C ILE A 84 6.09 -1.23 9.24
N GLN A 85 5.20 -0.32 8.87
CA GLN A 85 3.79 -0.40 9.18
C GLN A 85 2.93 -0.22 7.93
N VAL A 86 1.73 -0.77 7.98
CA VAL A 86 0.71 -0.62 6.95
C VAL A 86 -0.66 -0.54 7.62
N ILE A 87 -1.53 0.30 7.09
CA ILE A 87 -2.92 0.43 7.55
C ILE A 87 -3.81 -0.19 6.48
N THR A 88 -4.74 -1.05 6.89
CA THR A 88 -5.74 -1.63 6.00
C THR A 88 -7.07 -1.81 6.73
N GLN A 89 -8.13 -1.99 5.97
CA GLN A 89 -9.45 -2.28 6.53
C GLN A 89 -9.51 -3.75 6.96
N GLY A 90 -10.15 -4.02 8.09
CA GLY A 90 -10.32 -5.39 8.60
C GLY A 90 -11.03 -6.32 7.60
N ASP A 91 -11.94 -5.76 6.80
CA ASP A 91 -12.69 -6.48 5.77
C ASP A 91 -11.86 -6.74 4.49
N ASN A 92 -10.69 -6.10 4.34
CA ASN A 92 -9.75 -6.39 3.27
C ASN A 92 -8.93 -7.64 3.60
N THR A 93 -9.63 -8.77 3.70
CA THR A 93 -9.05 -10.07 4.09
C THR A 93 -7.90 -10.51 3.18
N ALA A 94 -7.92 -10.13 1.90
CA ALA A 94 -6.85 -10.40 0.96
C ALA A 94 -5.55 -9.67 1.35
N ALA A 95 -5.63 -8.38 1.70
CA ALA A 95 -4.49 -7.61 2.17
C ALA A 95 -4.00 -8.09 3.54
N CYS A 96 -4.92 -8.30 4.50
CA CYS A 96 -4.58 -8.84 5.82
C CYS A 96 -3.78 -10.15 5.72
N ARG A 97 -4.28 -11.12 4.94
CA ARG A 97 -3.58 -12.40 4.73
C ARG A 97 -2.25 -12.24 3.99
N LEU A 98 -2.14 -11.28 3.07
CA LEU A 98 -0.87 -10.99 2.40
C LEU A 98 0.17 -10.48 3.41
N TYR A 99 -0.19 -9.50 4.23
CA TYR A 99 0.71 -8.94 5.24
C TYR A 99 1.10 -9.99 6.28
N GLU A 100 0.15 -10.77 6.80
CA GLU A 100 0.43 -11.88 7.73
C GLU A 100 1.42 -12.89 7.14
N ARG A 101 1.26 -13.27 5.86
CA ARG A 101 2.22 -14.15 5.16
C ARG A 101 3.59 -13.52 4.91
N CYS A 102 3.68 -12.18 4.95
CA CYS A 102 4.95 -11.46 4.87
C CYS A 102 5.55 -11.20 6.27
N GLY A 103 4.97 -11.74 7.34
CA GLY A 103 5.52 -11.60 8.70
C GLY A 103 5.02 -10.38 9.47
N PHE A 104 4.07 -9.62 8.91
CA PHE A 104 3.41 -8.54 9.65
C PHE A 104 2.47 -9.12 10.70
N SER A 105 2.33 -8.41 11.81
CA SER A 105 1.35 -8.70 12.86
C SER A 105 0.49 -7.48 13.12
N LYS A 106 -0.69 -7.68 13.71
CA LYS A 106 -1.62 -6.58 14.03
C LYS A 106 -1.04 -5.74 15.16
N GLY A 107 -0.79 -4.46 14.89
CA GLY A 107 -0.31 -3.50 15.89
C GLY A 107 -1.46 -2.82 16.65
N ASN A 108 -2.38 -2.18 15.93
CA ASN A 108 -3.54 -1.49 16.50
C ASN A 108 -4.81 -1.79 15.67
N VAL A 109 -5.98 -1.67 16.30
CA VAL A 109 -7.29 -1.81 15.66
C VAL A 109 -8.16 -0.62 16.08
N GLU A 110 -8.69 0.10 15.09
CA GLU A 110 -9.58 1.24 15.29
C GLU A 110 -10.94 0.96 14.64
N TYR A 111 -12.03 1.35 15.31
CA TYR A 111 -13.39 1.15 14.84
C TYR A 111 -14.02 2.50 14.46
N PHE A 112 -14.47 2.63 13.22
CA PHE A 112 -15.13 3.83 12.70
C PHE A 112 -16.63 3.56 12.51
N TYR A 113 -17.48 4.37 13.15
CA TYR A 113 -18.93 4.25 13.08
C TYR A 113 -19.52 5.42 12.30
N HIS A 114 -20.25 5.13 11.22
CA HIS A 114 -20.99 6.15 10.46
C HIS A 114 -22.45 6.16 10.92
N VAL A 115 -22.82 7.18 11.69
CA VAL A 115 -24.19 7.34 12.21
C VAL A 115 -24.99 8.25 11.26
N TRP A 116 -25.95 7.66 10.57
CA TRP A 116 -26.88 8.40 9.71
C TRP A 116 -28.18 8.63 10.49
N LYS A 117 -28.38 9.85 10.99
CA LYS A 117 -29.65 10.24 11.62
C LYS A 117 -30.73 10.39 10.54
N LYS A 118 -31.91 9.84 10.81
CA LYS A 118 -33.12 10.11 10.02
C LYS A 118 -33.67 11.49 10.36
#